data_AF-A0A8T6M6M4-F1
#
_entry.id   AF-A0A8T6M6M4-F1
#
_cell.length_a   1.000
_cell.length_b   1.000
_cell.length_c   1.000
_cell.angle_alpha   90.00
_cell.angle_beta   90.00
_cell.angle_gamma   90.00
#
_symmetry.space_group_name_H-M   'P 1'
#
loop_
_entity.id
_entity.type
_entity.pdbx_description
1 polymer ?
#
loop_
_entity_poly.entity_id
_entity_poly.type
_entity_poly.pdbx_seq_one_letter_code
_entity_poly.pdbx_strand_id
1 'polypeptide(L)'
;MRKKFSSIDTEGMLSIKKINREKSLLFIDDSAGREAIVPIFDLLKILNEQGCLKDNGFFGYDTFQSVFTWRYASEKMRSVFSVLYERIEIPGRIWVAVAKVQSKHGIISTAQYEDIRDTINGIINSPESLDVLLRSLELEKEFDHDVIATKEAFAELCKIGGGVIHHGLTSMDNVNNTEAIILAEALAIIELKIRKLLSILVRRMDENIGLVC
;
A
#
# COMPACT_ATOMS: atom_id res chain seq x y z
N MET A 1 33.59 9.30 -24.24
CA MET A 1 34.61 8.98 -23.21
C MET A 1 33.91 8.69 -21.88
N ARG A 2 33.70 7.41 -21.53
CA ARG A 2 33.19 6.99 -20.22
C ARG A 2 34.36 6.47 -19.40
N LYS A 3 34.59 7.02 -18.19
CA LYS A 3 35.57 6.48 -17.25
C LYS A 3 35.06 5.14 -16.71
N LYS A 4 35.89 4.10 -16.86
CA LYS A 4 35.76 2.81 -16.16
C LYS A 4 35.99 3.04 -14.67
N PHE A 5 35.04 2.63 -13.82
CA PHE A 5 35.35 2.33 -12.44
C PHE A 5 35.84 0.89 -12.36
N SER A 6 37.05 0.74 -11.82
CA SER A 6 37.75 -0.52 -11.58
C SER A 6 37.07 -1.35 -10.49
N SER A 7 37.26 -2.66 -10.62
CA SER A 7 36.88 -3.74 -9.73
C SER A 7 37.06 -3.42 -8.24
N ILE A 8 36.00 -3.64 -7.46
CA ILE A 8 36.10 -3.85 -6.01
C ILE A 8 36.33 -5.34 -5.82
N ASP A 9 37.43 -5.67 -5.16
CA ASP A 9 37.82 -7.04 -4.80
C ASP A 9 36.76 -7.65 -3.88
N THR A 10 36.36 -8.89 -4.17
CA THR A 10 35.28 -9.59 -3.47
C THR A 10 35.76 -10.94 -2.94
N GLU A 11 36.67 -10.91 -1.97
CA GLU A 11 36.96 -12.12 -1.20
C GLU A 11 35.81 -12.37 -0.20
N GLY A 12 34.84 -13.18 -0.62
CA GLY A 12 33.78 -13.72 0.23
C GLY A 12 32.33 -13.31 -0.09
N MET A 13 32.02 -12.75 -1.27
CA MET A 13 30.66 -12.33 -1.61
C MET A 13 29.82 -13.41 -2.32
N LEU A 14 28.58 -13.56 -1.86
CA LEU A 14 27.50 -14.25 -2.57
C LEU A 14 27.27 -13.57 -3.93
N SER A 15 27.31 -14.35 -5.02
CA SER A 15 27.08 -13.85 -6.38
C SER A 15 25.62 -14.03 -6.79
N ILE A 16 24.90 -12.92 -7.00
CA ILE A 16 23.50 -12.92 -7.44
C ILE A 16 23.42 -13.28 -8.93
N LYS A 17 22.85 -14.44 -9.28
CA LYS A 17 22.77 -14.89 -10.68
C LYS A 17 21.51 -14.40 -11.42
N LYS A 18 20.34 -14.28 -10.78
CA LYS A 18 19.08 -13.92 -11.48
C LYS A 18 17.97 -13.42 -10.55
N ILE A 19 17.29 -12.34 -10.95
CA ILE A 19 16.11 -11.78 -10.26
C ILE A 19 14.85 -12.18 -11.04
N ASN A 20 13.90 -12.86 -10.41
CA ASN A 20 12.57 -13.06 -10.99
C ASN A 20 11.56 -12.12 -10.32
N ARG A 21 11.22 -11.03 -11.02
CA ARG A 21 10.34 -9.96 -10.53
C ARG A 21 8.86 -10.34 -10.45
N GLU A 22 8.43 -11.38 -11.18
CA GLU A 22 7.02 -11.82 -11.17
C GLU A 22 6.67 -12.71 -9.97
N LYS A 23 7.67 -13.38 -9.39
CA LYS A 23 7.47 -14.30 -8.26
C LYS A 23 8.01 -13.79 -6.92
N SER A 24 8.64 -12.61 -6.91
CA SER A 24 9.31 -12.05 -5.72
C SER A 24 10.34 -13.00 -5.09
N LEU A 25 11.07 -13.76 -5.93
CA LEU A 25 12.08 -14.74 -5.51
C LEU A 25 13.44 -14.45 -6.15
N LEU A 26 14.50 -14.59 -5.36
CA LEU A 26 15.89 -14.52 -5.78
C LEU A 26 16.55 -15.88 -5.54
N PHE A 27 17.33 -16.36 -6.51
CA PHE A 27 18.15 -17.56 -6.36
C PHE A 27 19.58 -17.13 -5.99
N ILE A 28 20.04 -17.58 -4.82
CA ILE A 28 21.40 -17.32 -4.32
C ILE A 28 22.06 -18.67 -4.07
N ASP A 29 23.30 -18.84 -4.54
CA ASP A 29 24.16 -19.96 -4.14
C ASP A 29 24.83 -19.60 -2.82
N ASP A 30 24.68 -20.42 -1.77
CA ASP A 30 25.53 -20.29 -0.58
C ASP A 30 27.00 -20.65 -0.91
N SER A 31 27.93 -20.38 0.01
CA SER A 31 29.36 -20.73 -0.17
C SER A 31 29.64 -22.24 -0.31
N ALA A 32 28.61 -23.08 -0.21
CA ALA A 32 28.63 -24.52 -0.46
C ALA A 32 27.89 -24.93 -1.76
N GLY A 33 27.43 -23.97 -2.57
CA GLY A 33 26.83 -24.21 -3.89
C GLY A 33 25.40 -24.75 -3.87
N ARG A 34 24.61 -24.48 -2.81
CA ARG A 34 23.20 -24.90 -2.73
C ARG A 34 22.27 -23.74 -3.07
N GLU A 35 21.28 -23.99 -3.93
CA GLU A 35 20.22 -23.04 -4.24
C GLU A 35 19.28 -22.88 -3.03
N ALA A 36 19.22 -21.67 -2.47
CA ALA A 36 18.24 -21.30 -1.46
C ALA A 36 17.18 -20.35 -2.04
N ILE A 37 15.90 -20.66 -1.79
CA ILE A 37 14.77 -19.80 -2.11
C ILE A 37 14.51 -18.91 -0.90
N VAL A 38 14.85 -17.63 -1.00
CA VAL A 38 14.64 -16.67 0.10
C VAL A 38 13.51 -15.69 -0.28
N PRO A 39 12.50 -15.50 0.59
CA PRO A 39 11.50 -14.46 0.40
C PRO A 39 12.16 -13.08 0.31
N ILE A 40 11.64 -12.20 -0.55
CA ILE A 40 12.21 -10.86 -0.79
C ILE A 40 12.41 -10.01 0.49
N PHE A 41 11.66 -10.30 1.55
CA PHE A 41 11.82 -9.65 2.86
C PHE A 41 13.11 -10.04 3.60
N ASP A 42 13.64 -11.24 3.39
CA ASP A 42 14.93 -11.64 3.98
C ASP A 42 16.11 -11.00 3.22
N LEU A 43 15.89 -10.57 1.96
CA LEU A 43 16.86 -9.77 1.21
C LEU A 43 17.12 -8.42 1.89
N LEU A 44 16.09 -7.80 2.44
CA LEU A 44 16.19 -6.54 3.19
C LEU A 44 16.96 -6.72 4.50
N LYS A 45 16.88 -7.89 5.12
CA LYS A 45 17.65 -8.24 6.33
C LYS A 45 19.14 -8.41 6.01
N ILE A 46 19.48 -9.05 4.90
CA ILE A 46 20.87 -9.24 4.45
C ILE A 46 21.50 -7.90 4.03
N LEU A 47 20.76 -7.04 3.33
CA LEU A 47 21.22 -5.71 2.94
C LEU A 47 21.42 -4.78 4.16
N ASN A 48 20.67 -5.00 5.23
CA ASN A 48 20.79 -4.28 6.51
C ASN A 48 22.04 -4.72 7.31
N GLU A 49 22.37 -6.01 7.34
CA GLU A 49 23.55 -6.54 8.07
C GLU A 49 24.89 -6.14 7.43
N GLN A 50 24.91 -5.79 6.13
CA GLN A 50 26.12 -5.33 5.43
C GLN A 50 26.38 -3.81 5.53
N GLY A 51 25.60 -3.07 6.32
CA GLY A 51 25.87 -1.65 6.61
C GLY A 51 25.79 -0.72 5.39
N CYS A 52 25.12 -1.14 4.31
CA CYS A 52 25.09 -0.41 3.04
C CYS A 52 24.14 0.80 2.98
N LEU A 53 23.46 1.17 4.08
CA LEU A 53 22.52 2.29 4.07
C LEU A 53 22.59 3.08 5.38
N LYS A 54 23.25 4.23 5.34
CA LYS A 54 23.08 5.32 6.31
C LYS A 54 22.36 6.47 5.59
N ASP A 55 21.39 7.05 6.28
CA ASP A 55 20.55 8.18 5.88
C ASP A 55 19.70 7.94 4.62
N ASN A 56 18.43 7.50 4.80
CA ASN A 56 17.30 7.71 3.87
C ASN A 56 16.07 6.86 4.29
N GLY A 57 15.12 7.43 5.05
CA GLY A 57 13.69 7.07 5.00
C GLY A 57 13.25 5.61 5.17
N PHE A 58 14.09 4.70 5.67
CA PHE A 58 13.74 3.30 5.91
C PHE A 58 13.45 3.08 7.40
N PHE A 59 12.32 2.45 7.73
CA PHE A 59 12.04 2.05 9.10
C PHE A 59 12.99 0.90 9.49
N GLY A 60 14.09 1.25 10.14
CA GLY A 60 15.01 0.31 10.77
C GLY A 60 14.43 -0.28 12.06
N TYR A 61 15.14 -1.23 12.67
CA TYR A 61 14.73 -1.84 13.96
C TYR A 61 14.98 -0.95 15.18
N ASP A 62 15.51 0.26 14.96
CA ASP A 62 15.84 1.28 15.96
C ASP A 62 14.71 2.28 16.21
N THR A 63 13.63 2.22 15.41
CA THR A 63 12.44 3.07 15.56
C THR A 63 11.18 2.21 15.77
N PHE A 64 10.12 2.83 16.30
CA PHE A 64 8.86 2.10 16.53
C PHE A 64 8.28 1.60 15.20
N GLN A 65 8.09 0.28 15.13
CA GLN A 65 7.30 -0.37 14.10
C GLN A 65 6.19 -1.17 14.76
N SER A 66 4.96 -1.02 14.28
CA SER A 66 3.88 -1.90 14.71
C SER A 66 4.22 -3.34 14.32
N VAL A 67 4.15 -4.26 15.29
CA VAL A 67 4.35 -5.70 15.06
C VAL A 67 3.33 -6.28 14.08
N PHE A 68 2.21 -5.59 13.87
CA PHE A 68 1.22 -5.93 12.85
C PHE A 68 1.72 -5.64 11.43
N THR A 69 2.60 -4.65 11.25
CA THR A 69 3.12 -4.26 9.92
C THR A 69 4.01 -5.33 9.30
N TRP A 70 4.77 -6.08 10.10
CA TRP A 70 5.77 -7.03 9.55
C TRP A 70 5.64 -8.47 10.06
N ARG A 71 5.11 -8.69 11.27
CA ARG A 71 5.13 -10.03 11.91
C ARG A 71 3.77 -10.72 11.93
N TYR A 72 2.75 -10.06 12.44
CA TYR A 72 1.52 -10.74 12.87
C TYR A 72 0.32 -10.58 11.92
N ALA A 73 0.14 -9.42 11.28
CA ALA A 73 -1.02 -9.26 10.40
C ALA A 73 -0.82 -10.01 9.08
N SER A 74 -1.89 -10.56 8.52
CA SER A 74 -1.85 -11.12 7.16
C SER A 74 -1.68 -10.01 6.13
N GLU A 75 -1.04 -10.30 5.00
CA GLU A 75 -0.86 -9.37 3.89
C GLU A 75 -2.15 -8.65 3.48
N LYS A 76 -3.25 -9.40 3.31
CA LYS A 76 -4.57 -8.83 2.99
C LYS A 76 -5.09 -7.82 4.04
N MET A 77 -4.75 -8.02 5.31
CA MET A 77 -5.14 -7.06 6.37
C MET A 77 -4.24 -5.82 6.32
N ARG A 78 -2.94 -6.00 6.02
CA ARG A 78 -2.01 -4.88 5.87
C ARG A 78 -2.35 -3.98 4.69
N SER A 79 -2.83 -4.54 3.57
CA SER A 79 -3.22 -3.74 2.41
C SER A 79 -4.42 -2.83 2.71
N VAL A 80 -5.42 -3.32 3.47
CA VAL A 80 -6.62 -2.57 3.86
C VAL A 80 -6.28 -1.37 4.76
N PHE A 81 -5.26 -1.50 5.61
CA PHE A 81 -4.77 -0.40 6.47
C PHE A 81 -3.49 0.25 5.93
N SER A 82 -3.23 0.13 4.62
CA SER A 82 -2.04 0.76 4.03
C SER A 82 -2.28 2.25 3.81
N VAL A 83 -1.22 3.05 3.96
CA VAL A 83 -1.28 4.51 3.78
C VAL A 83 -1.76 4.88 2.38
N LEU A 84 -1.37 4.14 1.34
CA LEU A 84 -1.86 4.37 -0.02
C LEU A 84 -3.36 4.12 -0.13
N TYR A 85 -3.85 3.05 0.49
CA TYR A 85 -5.27 2.72 0.46
C TYR A 85 -6.12 3.78 1.19
N GLU A 86 -5.69 4.13 2.40
CA GLU A 86 -6.38 5.07 3.29
C GLU A 86 -6.29 6.51 2.80
N ARG A 87 -5.12 6.98 2.36
CA ARG A 87 -4.93 8.40 2.03
C ARG A 87 -5.14 8.72 0.56
N ILE A 88 -5.11 7.74 -0.35
CA ILE A 88 -5.17 8.00 -1.80
C ILE A 88 -6.33 7.27 -2.46
N GLU A 89 -6.37 5.95 -2.35
CA GLU A 89 -7.30 5.13 -3.12
C GLU A 89 -8.77 5.36 -2.72
N ILE A 90 -9.10 5.21 -1.43
CA ILE A 90 -10.48 5.38 -0.97
C ILE A 90 -10.95 6.84 -1.08
N PRO A 91 -10.19 7.85 -0.61
CA PRO A 91 -10.56 9.26 -0.81
C PRO A 91 -10.80 9.61 -2.27
N GLY A 92 -9.93 9.14 -3.18
CA GLY A 92 -10.08 9.32 -4.62
C GLY A 92 -11.38 8.72 -5.15
N ARG A 93 -11.70 7.47 -4.77
CA ARG A 93 -12.97 6.81 -5.15
C ARG A 93 -14.19 7.58 -4.65
N ILE A 94 -14.15 8.09 -3.42
CA ILE A 94 -15.24 8.90 -2.85
C ILE A 94 -15.45 10.16 -3.70
N TRP A 95 -14.38 10.90 -4.04
CA TRP A 95 -14.50 12.09 -4.87
C TRP A 95 -15.05 11.80 -6.27
N VAL A 96 -14.60 10.72 -6.92
CA VAL A 96 -15.16 10.29 -8.22
C VAL A 96 -16.64 9.96 -8.09
N ALA A 97 -17.05 9.27 -7.02
CA ALA A 97 -18.45 8.91 -6.77
C ALA A 97 -19.34 10.15 -6.55
N VAL A 98 -18.87 11.11 -5.76
CA VAL A 98 -19.58 12.37 -5.52
C VAL A 98 -19.67 13.21 -6.80
N ALA A 99 -18.56 13.37 -7.53
CA ALA A 99 -18.53 14.10 -8.80
C ALA A 99 -19.50 13.50 -9.83
N LYS A 100 -19.62 12.16 -9.88
CA LYS A 100 -20.59 11.47 -10.74
C LYS A 100 -22.03 11.89 -10.42
N VAL A 101 -22.39 11.94 -9.14
CA VAL A 101 -23.73 12.34 -8.69
C VAL A 101 -23.96 13.82 -8.97
N GLN A 102 -22.99 14.68 -8.67
CA GLN A 102 -23.06 16.12 -8.93
C GLN A 102 -23.25 16.43 -10.41
N SER A 103 -22.53 15.74 -11.29
CA SER A 103 -22.67 15.87 -12.75
C SER A 103 -24.06 15.45 -13.22
N LYS A 104 -24.59 14.34 -12.71
CA LYS A 104 -25.96 13.89 -13.00
C LYS A 104 -27.02 14.94 -12.63
N HIS A 105 -26.78 15.73 -11.58
CA HIS A 105 -27.66 16.80 -11.13
C HIS A 105 -27.30 18.19 -11.68
N GLY A 106 -26.33 18.31 -12.58
CA GLY A 106 -25.93 19.56 -13.21
C GLY A 106 -25.18 20.54 -12.29
N ILE A 107 -24.69 20.08 -11.14
CA ILE A 107 -23.90 20.90 -10.20
C ILE A 107 -22.50 21.16 -10.77
N ILE A 108 -21.94 20.16 -11.43
CA ILE A 108 -20.70 20.27 -12.22
C ILE A 108 -20.98 19.82 -13.65
N SER A 109 -20.16 20.27 -14.60
CA SER A 109 -20.28 19.84 -16.00
C SER A 109 -19.85 18.38 -16.19
N THR A 110 -20.37 17.73 -17.24
CA THR A 110 -19.94 16.39 -17.63
C THR A 110 -18.45 16.32 -17.92
N ALA A 111 -17.88 17.35 -18.58
CA ALA A 111 -16.45 17.42 -18.86
C ALA A 111 -15.57 17.47 -17.59
N GLN A 112 -15.99 18.22 -16.57
CA GLN A 112 -15.30 18.23 -15.27
C GLN A 112 -15.34 16.87 -14.60
N TYR A 113 -16.49 16.19 -14.62
CA TYR A 113 -16.62 14.85 -14.07
C TYR A 113 -15.74 13.82 -14.79
N GLU A 114 -15.75 13.82 -16.13
CA GLU A 114 -14.96 12.87 -16.93
C GLU A 114 -13.46 13.05 -16.67
N ASP A 115 -12.98 14.30 -16.62
CA ASP A 115 -11.59 14.62 -16.30
C ASP A 115 -11.20 14.15 -14.88
N ILE A 116 -12.05 14.38 -13.86
CA ILE A 116 -11.82 13.88 -12.49
C ILE A 116 -11.80 12.36 -12.47
N ARG A 117 -12.80 11.71 -13.11
CA ARG A 117 -12.94 10.25 -13.13
C ARG A 117 -11.71 9.61 -13.77
N ASP A 118 -11.31 10.10 -14.94
CA ASP A 118 -10.24 9.47 -15.72
C ASP A 118 -8.88 9.72 -15.08
N THR A 119 -8.64 10.93 -14.57
CA THR A 119 -7.42 11.26 -13.81
C THR A 119 -7.30 10.40 -12.57
N ILE A 120 -8.29 10.42 -11.67
CA ILE A 120 -8.21 9.70 -10.39
C ILE A 120 -8.19 8.19 -10.61
N ASN A 121 -9.05 7.62 -11.47
CA ASN A 121 -9.06 6.18 -11.71
C ASN A 121 -7.77 5.69 -12.39
N GLY A 122 -7.14 6.53 -13.22
CA GLY A 122 -5.83 6.24 -13.78
C GLY A 122 -4.75 6.13 -12.71
N ILE A 123 -4.76 7.04 -11.72
CA ILE A 123 -3.77 7.09 -10.65
C ILE A 123 -3.95 5.97 -9.63
N ILE A 124 -5.15 5.81 -9.06
CA ILE A 124 -5.34 4.91 -7.91
C ILE A 124 -5.11 3.43 -8.22
N ASN A 125 -5.10 3.05 -9.50
CA ASN A 125 -4.83 1.68 -9.96
C ASN A 125 -3.41 1.51 -10.51
N SER A 126 -2.51 2.44 -10.21
CA SER A 126 -1.19 2.53 -10.83
C SER A 126 -0.09 2.87 -9.81
N PRO A 127 1.20 2.60 -10.13
CA PRO A 127 2.34 3.02 -9.32
C PRO A 127 2.39 4.52 -9.00
N GLU A 128 1.78 5.36 -9.85
CA GLU A 128 1.70 6.82 -9.74
C GLU A 128 0.91 7.27 -8.49
N SER A 129 0.15 6.38 -7.86
CA SER A 129 -0.46 6.62 -6.55
C SER A 129 0.58 7.00 -5.47
N LEU A 130 1.81 6.49 -5.58
CA LEU A 130 2.91 6.88 -4.69
C LEU A 130 3.33 8.33 -4.91
N ASP A 131 3.39 8.79 -6.15
CA ASP A 131 3.77 10.17 -6.47
C ASP A 131 2.73 11.16 -5.92
N VAL A 132 1.44 10.83 -6.02
CA VAL A 132 0.37 11.63 -5.41
C VAL A 132 0.45 11.64 -3.89
N LEU A 133 0.79 10.51 -3.25
CA LEU A 133 1.02 10.47 -1.80
C LEU A 133 2.18 11.39 -1.39
N LEU A 134 3.31 11.29 -2.08
CA LEU A 134 4.49 12.12 -1.80
C LEU A 134 4.16 13.61 -1.97
N ARG A 135 3.46 13.95 -3.06
CA ARG A 135 3.00 15.33 -3.31
C ARG A 135 2.04 15.82 -2.23
N SER A 136 1.11 14.98 -1.78
CA SER A 136 0.21 15.30 -0.67
C SER A 136 0.98 15.57 0.63
N LEU A 137 2.05 14.83 0.93
CA LEU A 137 2.84 15.04 2.15
C LEU A 137 3.66 16.34 2.10
N GLU A 138 4.05 16.79 0.91
CA GLU A 138 4.67 18.11 0.72
C GLU A 138 3.65 19.22 0.99
N LEU A 139 2.49 19.15 0.33
CA LEU A 139 1.41 20.12 0.46
C LEU A 139 0.85 20.18 1.89
N GLU A 140 0.82 19.05 2.60
CA GLU A 140 0.37 19.00 4.00
C GLU A 140 1.23 19.86 4.92
N LYS A 141 2.54 20.02 4.63
CA LYS A 141 3.40 20.93 5.41
C LYS A 141 3.05 22.41 5.21
N GLU A 142 2.41 22.74 4.09
CA GLU A 142 1.98 24.11 3.77
C GLU A 142 0.57 24.38 4.28
N PHE A 143 -0.34 23.42 4.14
CA PHE A 143 -1.75 23.57 4.49
C PHE A 143 -2.08 23.18 5.93
N ASP A 144 -1.23 22.40 6.59
CA ASP A 144 -1.49 21.78 7.90
C ASP A 144 -2.84 21.04 7.94
N HIS A 145 -3.21 20.46 6.79
CA HIS A 145 -4.46 19.73 6.61
C HIS A 145 -4.32 18.66 5.52
N ASP A 146 -4.32 17.40 5.93
CA ASP A 146 -4.16 16.20 5.11
C ASP A 146 -5.16 16.08 3.94
N VAL A 147 -6.47 16.18 4.20
CA VAL A 147 -7.52 16.03 3.18
C VAL A 147 -7.39 17.09 2.10
N ILE A 148 -7.10 18.33 2.49
CA ILE A 148 -6.90 19.44 1.54
C ILE A 148 -5.64 19.22 0.74
N ALA A 149 -4.53 18.82 1.38
CA ALA A 149 -3.29 18.52 0.69
C ALA A 149 -3.44 17.38 -0.33
N THR A 150 -4.14 16.30 0.03
CA THR A 150 -4.42 15.17 -0.87
C THR A 150 -5.33 15.61 -2.02
N LYS A 151 -6.36 16.41 -1.74
CA LYS A 151 -7.26 16.97 -2.76
C LYS A 151 -6.49 17.83 -3.76
N GLU A 152 -5.61 18.71 -3.28
CA GLU A 152 -4.77 19.56 -4.15
C GLU A 152 -3.82 18.72 -4.99
N ALA A 153 -3.19 17.69 -4.43
CA ALA A 153 -2.32 16.78 -5.18
C ALA A 153 -3.04 16.11 -6.37
N PHE A 154 -4.32 15.72 -6.20
CA PHE A 154 -5.14 15.23 -7.32
C PHE A 154 -5.59 16.36 -8.27
N ALA A 155 -5.91 17.54 -7.74
CA ALA A 155 -6.38 18.67 -8.51
C ALA A 155 -5.32 19.17 -9.51
N GLU A 156 -4.04 19.17 -9.12
CA GLU A 156 -2.90 19.53 -9.98
C GLU A 156 -2.81 18.67 -11.25
N LEU A 157 -3.33 17.44 -11.22
CA LEU A 157 -3.27 16.49 -12.32
C LEU A 157 -4.49 16.56 -13.25
N CYS A 158 -5.57 17.20 -12.80
CA CYS A 158 -6.80 17.37 -13.58
C CYS A 158 -6.68 18.57 -14.52
N LYS A 159 -7.14 18.45 -15.77
CA LYS A 159 -7.07 19.54 -16.76
C LYS A 159 -8.19 20.56 -16.62
N ILE A 160 -9.35 20.13 -16.12
CA ILE A 160 -10.61 20.88 -16.12
C ILE A 160 -11.30 20.78 -14.75
N GLY A 161 -11.38 19.58 -14.19
CA GLY A 161 -12.20 19.27 -13.02
C GLY A 161 -11.53 19.48 -11.66
N GLY A 162 -10.23 19.79 -11.60
CA GLY A 162 -9.48 19.89 -10.34
C GLY A 162 -10.09 20.85 -9.33
N GLY A 163 -10.57 22.01 -9.79
CA GLY A 163 -11.18 23.03 -8.92
C GLY A 163 -12.52 22.63 -8.29
N VAL A 164 -13.20 21.59 -8.78
CA VAL A 164 -14.47 21.10 -8.23
C VAL A 164 -14.32 19.79 -7.46
N ILE A 165 -13.11 19.26 -7.31
CA ILE A 165 -12.86 18.18 -6.36
C ILE A 165 -13.19 18.69 -4.95
N HIS A 166 -13.92 17.88 -4.17
CA HIS A 166 -14.39 18.23 -2.83
C HIS A 166 -15.52 19.29 -2.79
N HIS A 167 -16.11 19.68 -3.92
CA HIS A 167 -17.16 20.70 -3.94
C HIS A 167 -18.38 20.30 -3.11
N GLY A 168 -18.78 21.14 -2.16
CA GLY A 168 -19.93 20.90 -1.28
C GLY A 168 -19.73 19.81 -0.23
N LEU A 169 -18.51 19.29 -0.08
CA LEU A 169 -18.13 18.35 0.97
C LEU A 169 -17.38 19.07 2.10
N THR A 170 -17.37 18.44 3.26
CA THR A 170 -16.46 18.71 4.37
C THR A 170 -15.42 17.60 4.47
N SER A 171 -14.32 17.85 5.20
CA SER A 171 -13.28 16.83 5.43
C SER A 171 -13.86 15.53 6.00
N MET A 172 -14.87 15.63 6.86
CA MET A 172 -15.51 14.50 7.51
C MET A 172 -16.34 13.63 6.56
N ASP A 173 -16.83 14.18 5.44
CA ASP A 173 -17.49 13.37 4.42
C ASP A 173 -16.49 12.42 3.74
N ASN A 174 -15.22 12.79 3.66
CA ASN A 174 -14.19 11.90 3.13
C ASN A 174 -13.64 10.97 4.21
N VAL A 175 -13.19 11.52 5.34
CA VAL A 175 -12.52 10.76 6.41
C VAL A 175 -13.44 9.66 6.98
N ASN A 176 -14.66 9.99 7.39
CA ASN A 176 -15.54 9.00 8.02
C ASN A 176 -15.97 7.90 7.04
N ASN A 177 -16.21 8.24 5.77
CA ASN A 177 -16.55 7.22 4.77
C ASN A 177 -15.35 6.34 4.44
N THR A 178 -14.14 6.91 4.41
CA THR A 178 -12.89 6.14 4.25
C THR A 178 -12.72 5.14 5.38
N GLU A 179 -12.82 5.59 6.63
CA GLU A 179 -12.73 4.71 7.80
C GLU A 179 -13.80 3.63 7.80
N ALA A 180 -15.06 3.99 7.49
CA ALA A 180 -16.15 3.04 7.43
C ALA A 180 -15.90 1.93 6.39
N ILE A 181 -15.36 2.26 5.22
CA ILE A 181 -15.00 1.30 4.18
C ILE A 181 -13.86 0.39 4.65
N ILE A 182 -12.80 0.96 5.22
CA ILE A 182 -11.65 0.20 5.76
C ILE A 182 -12.12 -0.78 6.84
N LEU A 183 -12.95 -0.32 7.77
CA LEU A 183 -13.50 -1.16 8.84
C LEU A 183 -14.39 -2.27 8.30
N ALA A 184 -15.24 -1.98 7.31
CA ALA A 184 -16.08 -2.99 6.67
C ALA A 184 -15.23 -4.08 5.99
N GLU A 185 -14.18 -3.71 5.27
CA GLU A 185 -13.28 -4.66 4.61
C GLU A 185 -12.45 -5.47 5.59
N ALA A 186 -11.96 -4.84 6.67
CA ALA A 186 -11.25 -5.52 7.75
C ALA A 186 -12.16 -6.55 8.45
N LEU A 187 -13.41 -6.18 8.75
CA LEU A 187 -14.41 -7.08 9.34
C LEU A 187 -14.71 -8.27 8.42
N ALA A 188 -14.83 -8.04 7.11
CA ALA A 188 -15.03 -9.13 6.14
C ALA A 188 -13.86 -10.14 6.16
N ILE A 189 -12.61 -9.66 6.31
CA ILE A 189 -11.44 -10.54 6.45
C ILE A 189 -11.51 -11.36 7.74
N ILE A 190 -11.88 -10.72 8.85
CA ILE A 190 -11.99 -11.38 10.16
C ILE A 190 -13.11 -12.43 10.14
N GLU A 191 -14.27 -12.08 9.61
CA GLU A 191 -15.43 -12.97 9.51
C GLU A 191 -15.08 -14.25 8.74
N LEU A 192 -14.41 -14.13 7.58
CA LEU A 192 -13.97 -15.29 6.80
C LEU A 192 -13.04 -16.21 7.59
N LYS A 193 -12.12 -15.64 8.37
CA LYS A 193 -11.20 -16.41 9.22
C LYS A 193 -11.92 -17.10 10.38
N ILE A 194 -12.87 -16.42 11.02
CA ILE A 194 -13.67 -16.97 12.11
C ILE A 194 -14.54 -18.12 11.60
N ARG A 195 -15.21 -17.98 10.44
CA ARG A 195 -16.00 -19.06 9.83
C ARG A 195 -15.14 -20.30 9.54
N LYS A 196 -13.92 -20.09 9.03
CA LYS A 196 -12.96 -21.19 8.82
C LYS A 196 -12.55 -21.84 10.13
N LEU A 197 -12.23 -21.06 11.16
CA LEU A 197 -11.87 -21.58 12.47
C LEU A 197 -13.01 -22.41 13.07
N LEU A 198 -14.24 -21.89 13.04
CA LEU A 198 -15.45 -22.59 13.50
C LEU A 198 -15.60 -23.95 12.79
N SER A 199 -15.44 -23.98 11.46
CA SER A 199 -15.54 -25.24 10.71
C SER A 199 -14.49 -26.29 11.14
N ILE A 200 -13.26 -25.84 11.46
CA ILE A 200 -12.19 -26.72 11.94
C ILE A 200 -12.53 -27.23 13.34
N LEU A 201 -13.00 -26.35 14.23
CA LEU A 201 -13.35 -26.72 15.60
C LEU A 201 -14.49 -27.73 15.63
N VAL A 202 -15.57 -27.50 14.86
CA VAL A 202 -16.69 -28.44 14.75
C VAL A 202 -16.20 -29.82 14.29
N ARG A 203 -15.40 -29.87 13.22
CA ARG A 203 -14.81 -31.13 12.76
C ARG A 203 -13.97 -31.82 13.85
N ARG A 204 -13.15 -31.06 14.59
CA ARG A 204 -12.34 -31.62 15.69
C ARG A 204 -13.20 -32.13 16.83
N MET A 205 -14.33 -31.48 17.13
CA MET A 205 -15.27 -31.97 18.14
C MET A 205 -15.88 -33.30 17.71
N ASP A 206 -16.34 -33.42 16.46
CA ASP A 206 -16.91 -34.66 15.93
C ASP A 206 -15.90 -35.81 15.94
N GLU A 207 -14.65 -35.54 15.56
CA GLU A 207 -13.55 -36.52 15.56
C GLU A 207 -13.19 -37.03 16.97
N ASN A 208 -13.43 -36.23 18.02
CA ASN A 208 -12.97 -36.51 19.39
C ASN A 208 -14.12 -36.74 20.38
N ILE A 209 -15.36 -36.94 19.92
CA ILE A 209 -16.54 -37.09 20.78
C ILE A 209 -16.42 -38.24 21.79
N GLY A 210 -15.68 -39.31 21.45
CA GLY A 210 -15.43 -40.46 22.31
C GLY A 210 -14.08 -40.44 23.03
N LEU A 211 -13.27 -39.39 22.87
CA LEU A 211 -11.95 -39.30 23.48
C LEU A 211 -12.08 -38.84 24.93
N VAL A 212 -11.89 -39.78 25.88
CA VAL A 212 -11.80 -39.46 27.31
C VAL A 212 -10.45 -38.78 27.58
N CYS A 213 -10.47 -37.59 28.18
CA CYS A 213 -9.29 -36.76 28.49
C CYS A 213 -9.09 -36.56 30.00
#